data_AF-L0AC45-F1
#
_entry.id   AF-L0AC45-F1
#
_cell.length_a   1.000
_cell.length_b   1.000
_cell.length_c   1.000
_cell.angle_alpha   90.00
_cell.angle_beta   90.00
_cell.angle_gamma   90.00
#
_symmetry.space_group_name_H-M   'P 1'
#
loop_
_entity.id
_entity.type
_entity.pdbx_description
1 polymer ?
#
loop_
_entity_poly.entity_id
_entity_poly.type
_entity_poly.pdbx_seq_one_letter_code
_entity_poly.pdbx_strand_id
1 'polypeptide(L)'
;MIAVTIELQDEHDFISRVNSFIKNYDINNEDLNKLNSLLKILKEFVGNCHHKKEEIFIFPYLINKGGDEASLANKMIDEHRIIENLESQLELNINKRNFNDTKNILNDLTSILDSHIQEENTVVFSYAEFIIDDTTKEKLIREMSQYENNTYYCNKEKYENILQSIVNI
;
A
#
# COMPACT_ATOMS: atom_id res chain seq x y z
N MET A 1 -0.19 7.22 25.87
CA MET A 1 -0.15 7.87 24.55
C MET A 1 -0.54 6.81 23.54
N ILE A 2 -1.62 7.05 22.82
CA ILE A 2 -2.11 6.16 21.77
C ILE A 2 -1.53 6.62 20.44
N ALA A 3 -1.23 5.69 19.54
CA ALA A 3 -0.76 5.99 18.19
C ALA A 3 -1.75 5.40 17.18
N VAL A 4 -2.21 6.24 16.26
CA VAL A 4 -3.22 5.90 15.24
C VAL A 4 -2.60 5.20 14.03
N THR A 5 -1.29 5.35 13.80
CA THR A 5 -0.60 4.86 12.60
C THR A 5 0.05 3.48 12.77
N ILE A 6 0.03 2.87 13.97
CA ILE A 6 0.68 1.58 14.24
C ILE A 6 0.18 0.46 13.31
N GLU A 7 -1.13 0.42 13.07
CA GLU A 7 -1.74 -0.58 12.18
C GLU A 7 -1.22 -0.43 10.73
N LEU A 8 -1.17 0.80 10.21
CA LEU A 8 -0.66 1.10 8.87
C LEU A 8 0.83 0.75 8.73
N GLN A 9 1.62 0.99 9.78
CA GLN A 9 3.02 0.59 9.82
C GLN A 9 3.20 -0.95 9.80
N ASP A 10 2.34 -1.69 10.49
CA ASP A 10 2.33 -3.16 10.42
C ASP A 10 1.91 -3.65 9.01
N GLU A 11 1.06 -2.92 8.30
CA GLU A 11 0.76 -3.19 6.89
C GLU A 11 1.96 -2.91 5.99
N HIS A 12 2.71 -1.83 6.23
CA HIS A 12 3.95 -1.53 5.52
C HIS A 12 4.99 -2.66 5.64
N ASP A 13 5.07 -3.34 6.78
CA ASP A 13 5.94 -4.51 6.94
C ASP A 13 5.50 -5.68 6.04
N PHE A 14 4.20 -5.85 5.80
CA PHE A 14 3.70 -6.81 4.81
C PHE A 14 4.00 -6.37 3.38
N ILE A 15 3.73 -5.11 3.04
CA ILE A 15 3.98 -4.58 1.69
C ILE A 15 5.48 -4.64 1.35
N SER A 16 6.35 -4.37 2.32
CA SER A 16 7.81 -4.52 2.17
C SER A 16 8.24 -5.96 1.88
N ARG A 17 7.54 -6.96 2.44
CA ARG A 17 7.76 -8.38 2.10
C ARG A 17 7.31 -8.69 0.67
N VAL A 18 6.19 -8.12 0.22
CA VAL A 18 5.73 -8.22 -1.18
C VAL A 18 6.79 -7.62 -2.13
N ASN A 19 7.29 -6.41 -1.85
CA ASN A 19 8.36 -5.78 -2.63
C ASN A 19 9.63 -6.63 -2.67
N SER A 20 10.02 -7.18 -1.52
CA SER A 20 11.19 -8.06 -1.42
C SER A 20 11.03 -9.32 -2.28
N PHE A 21 9.84 -9.91 -2.33
CA PHE A 21 9.56 -11.02 -3.23
C PHE A 21 9.66 -10.60 -4.70
N ILE A 22 9.01 -9.49 -5.09
CA ILE A 22 9.04 -9.00 -6.48
C ILE A 22 10.47 -8.76 -6.97
N LYS A 23 11.32 -8.14 -6.15
CA LYS A 23 12.74 -7.88 -6.48
C LYS A 23 13.55 -9.16 -6.73
N ASN A 24 13.19 -10.26 -6.06
CA ASN A 24 13.85 -11.56 -6.20
C ASN A 24 13.15 -12.48 -7.20
N TYR A 25 11.99 -12.09 -7.74
CA TYR A 25 11.20 -12.90 -8.64
C TYR A 25 11.81 -12.88 -10.05
N ASP A 26 12.24 -14.05 -10.53
CA ASP A 26 12.70 -14.21 -11.91
C ASP A 26 11.51 -14.29 -12.87
N ILE A 27 11.12 -13.13 -13.39
CA ILE A 27 10.06 -12.95 -14.37
C ILE A 27 10.23 -13.79 -15.64
N ASN A 28 11.45 -14.21 -15.98
CA ASN A 28 11.70 -15.03 -17.17
C ASN A 28 11.08 -16.44 -17.05
N ASN A 29 10.67 -16.85 -15.86
CA ASN A 29 9.89 -18.06 -15.66
C ASN A 29 8.43 -17.93 -16.10
N GLU A 30 7.98 -16.72 -16.45
CA GLU A 30 6.66 -16.42 -17.07
C GLU A 30 5.45 -17.01 -16.30
N ASP A 31 5.58 -17.20 -14.99
CA ASP A 31 4.52 -17.80 -14.17
C ASP A 31 3.36 -16.82 -13.97
N LEU A 32 2.37 -16.94 -14.85
CA LEU A 32 1.16 -16.12 -14.83
C LEU A 32 0.36 -16.27 -13.55
N ASN A 33 0.40 -17.42 -12.87
CA ASN A 33 -0.33 -17.59 -11.61
C ASN A 33 0.31 -16.75 -10.51
N LYS A 34 1.64 -16.74 -10.43
CA LYS A 34 2.38 -15.89 -9.50
C LYS A 34 2.15 -14.41 -9.81
N LEU A 35 2.23 -14.02 -11.08
CA LEU A 35 1.99 -12.64 -11.50
C LEU A 35 0.56 -12.14 -11.19
N ASN A 36 -0.45 -12.95 -11.49
CA ASN A 36 -1.83 -12.61 -11.15
C ASN A 36 -2.05 -12.54 -9.63
N SER A 37 -1.39 -13.39 -8.86
CA SER A 37 -1.45 -13.36 -7.39
C SER A 37 -0.79 -12.09 -6.83
N LEU A 38 0.34 -11.65 -7.40
CA LEU A 38 0.98 -10.38 -7.04
C LEU A 38 0.10 -9.19 -7.37
N LEU A 39 -0.41 -9.13 -8.61
CA LEU A 39 -1.32 -8.08 -9.04
C LEU A 39 -2.55 -7.99 -8.12
N LYS A 40 -3.07 -9.15 -7.67
CA LYS A 40 -4.17 -9.21 -6.72
C LYS A 40 -3.81 -8.59 -5.37
N ILE A 41 -2.63 -8.89 -4.81
CA ILE A 41 -2.18 -8.29 -3.54
C ILE A 41 -2.04 -6.77 -3.69
N LEU A 42 -1.39 -6.30 -4.76
CA LEU A 42 -1.18 -4.88 -5.03
C LEU A 42 -2.53 -4.15 -5.15
N LYS A 43 -3.39 -4.56 -6.09
CA LYS A 43 -4.67 -3.88 -6.32
C LYS A 43 -5.63 -4.01 -5.14
N GLU A 44 -5.83 -5.21 -4.61
CA GLU A 44 -6.82 -5.42 -3.56
C GLU A 44 -6.33 -4.88 -2.22
N PHE A 45 -5.17 -5.33 -1.73
CA PHE A 45 -4.72 -4.95 -0.40
C PHE A 45 -4.06 -3.57 -0.37
N VAL A 46 -3.04 -3.34 -1.19
CA VAL A 46 -2.28 -2.07 -1.16
C VAL A 46 -3.19 -0.91 -1.59
N GLY A 47 -3.77 -0.99 -2.78
CA GLY A 47 -4.61 0.08 -3.32
C GLY A 47 -5.98 0.21 -2.67
N ASN A 48 -6.73 -0.89 -2.51
CA ASN A 48 -8.14 -0.84 -2.07
C ASN A 48 -8.36 -1.08 -0.57
N CYS A 49 -7.32 -1.36 0.21
CA CYS A 49 -7.40 -1.35 1.67
C CYS A 49 -6.50 -0.28 2.26
N HIS A 50 -5.18 -0.49 2.18
CA HIS A 50 -4.18 0.27 2.91
C HIS A 50 -4.20 1.77 2.52
N HIS A 51 -3.97 2.08 1.25
CA HIS A 51 -4.03 3.47 0.74
C HIS A 51 -5.40 4.13 0.99
N LYS A 52 -6.50 3.36 0.97
CA LYS A 52 -7.84 3.90 1.25
C LYS A 52 -8.00 4.24 2.73
N LYS A 53 -7.41 3.49 3.65
CA LYS A 53 -7.43 3.85 5.07
C LYS A 53 -6.70 5.19 5.28
N GLU A 54 -5.55 5.39 4.66
CA GLU A 54 -4.83 6.67 4.76
C GLU A 54 -5.63 7.84 4.18
N GLU A 55 -6.14 7.68 2.95
CA GLU A 55 -6.92 8.72 2.27
C GLU A 55 -8.21 9.09 3.02
N ILE A 56 -8.84 8.13 3.72
CA ILE A 56 -10.10 8.34 4.44
C ILE A 56 -9.87 8.85 5.86
N PHE A 57 -8.88 8.31 6.58
CA PHE A 57 -8.77 8.50 8.03
C PHE A 57 -7.58 9.34 8.46
N ILE A 58 -6.48 9.36 7.71
CA ILE A 58 -5.23 10.03 8.14
C ILE A 58 -5.01 11.34 7.39
N PHE A 59 -4.91 11.27 6.06
CA PHE A 59 -4.59 12.42 5.22
C PHE A 59 -5.54 13.62 5.36
N PRO A 60 -6.85 13.44 5.61
CA PRO A 60 -7.74 14.59 5.82
C PRO A 60 -7.31 15.50 6.96
N TYR A 61 -6.66 14.99 8.01
CA TYR A 61 -6.17 15.80 9.13
C TYR A 61 -4.96 16.66 8.74
N LEU A 62 -4.03 16.09 7.98
CA LEU A 62 -2.88 16.79 7.41
C LEU A 62 -3.34 17.87 6.41
N ILE A 63 -4.30 17.55 5.55
CA ILE A 63 -4.88 18.49 4.59
C ILE A 63 -5.58 19.65 5.31
N ASN A 64 -6.39 19.36 6.34
CA ASN A 64 -7.10 20.38 7.11
C ASN A 64 -6.16 21.27 7.92
N LYS A 65 -4.97 20.78 8.31
CA LYS A 65 -3.93 21.59 8.94
C LYS A 65 -3.42 22.70 8.01
N GLY A 66 -3.39 22.43 6.71
CA GLY A 66 -2.91 23.36 5.69
C GLY A 66 -1.38 23.39 5.59
N GLY A 67 -0.84 24.32 4.81
CA GLY A 67 0.60 24.54 4.71
C GLY A 67 1.38 23.31 4.21
N ASP A 68 2.54 23.09 4.81
CA ASP A 68 3.47 22.02 4.43
C ASP A 68 2.86 20.64 4.70
N GLU A 69 2.04 20.48 5.74
CA GLU A 69 1.36 19.22 6.06
C GLU A 69 0.33 18.84 4.99
N ALA A 70 -0.41 19.81 4.49
CA ALA A 70 -1.31 19.58 3.37
C ALA A 70 -0.53 19.25 2.08
N SER A 71 0.59 19.92 1.82
CA SER A 71 1.45 19.60 0.68
C SER A 71 2.02 18.18 0.77
N LEU A 72 2.42 17.74 1.95
CA LEU A 72 2.92 16.39 2.19
C LEU A 72 1.85 15.34 1.92
N ALA A 73 0.64 15.51 2.47
CA ALA A 73 -0.47 14.57 2.23
C ALA A 73 -0.88 14.51 0.75
N ASN A 74 -0.93 15.66 0.06
CA ASN A 74 -1.24 15.68 -1.38
C ASN A 74 -0.17 14.95 -2.22
N LYS A 75 1.11 15.07 -1.87
CA LYS A 75 2.18 14.31 -2.51
C LYS A 75 1.96 12.79 -2.36
N MET A 76 1.60 12.32 -1.17
CA MET A 76 1.32 10.89 -0.94
C MET A 76 0.12 10.41 -1.75
N ILE A 77 -0.95 11.21 -1.84
CA ILE A 77 -2.11 10.92 -2.69
C ILE A 77 -1.71 10.84 -4.17
N ASP A 78 -0.87 11.76 -4.65
CA ASP A 78 -0.39 11.72 -6.03
C ASP A 78 0.43 10.44 -6.30
N GLU A 79 1.26 10.02 -5.35
CA GLU A 79 2.00 8.76 -5.42
C GLU A 79 1.06 7.53 -5.42
N HIS A 80 -0.03 7.53 -4.63
CA HIS A 80 -1.06 6.49 -4.71
C HIS A 80 -1.64 6.37 -6.12
N ARG A 81 -1.92 7.51 -6.79
CA ARG A 81 -2.44 7.51 -8.17
C ARG A 81 -1.42 7.00 -9.17
N ILE A 82 -0.13 7.27 -8.97
CA ILE A 82 0.94 6.71 -9.80
C ILE A 82 0.99 5.19 -9.63
N ILE A 83 0.90 4.69 -8.40
CA ILE A 83 0.89 3.25 -8.09
C ILE A 83 -0.34 2.58 -8.74
N GLU A 84 -1.54 3.12 -8.57
CA GLU A 84 -2.78 2.60 -9.20
C GLU A 84 -2.67 2.52 -10.74
N ASN A 85 -2.00 3.51 -11.36
CA ASN A 85 -1.74 3.51 -12.79
C ASN A 85 -0.73 2.41 -13.20
N LEU A 86 0.34 2.23 -12.44
CA LEU A 86 1.31 1.16 -12.67
C LEU A 86 0.67 -0.22 -12.51
N GLU A 87 -0.19 -0.43 -11.51
CA GLU A 87 -0.98 -1.66 -11.33
C GLU A 87 -1.87 -1.95 -12.54
N SER A 88 -2.52 -0.91 -13.09
CA SER A 88 -3.35 -1.04 -14.28
C SER A 88 -2.52 -1.39 -15.52
N GLN A 89 -1.34 -0.81 -15.67
CA GLN A 89 -0.40 -1.17 -16.74
C GLN A 89 0.15 -2.60 -16.56
N LEU A 90 0.40 -3.01 -15.33
CA LEU A 90 0.86 -4.35 -14.99
C LEU A 90 -0.19 -5.38 -15.43
N GLU A 91 -1.46 -5.18 -15.07
CA GLU A 91 -2.58 -6.01 -15.50
C GLU A 91 -2.67 -6.14 -17.03
N LEU A 92 -2.57 -5.02 -17.74
CA LEU A 92 -2.61 -5.01 -19.20
C LEU A 92 -1.45 -5.80 -19.82
N ASN A 93 -0.24 -5.71 -19.27
CA ASN A 93 0.94 -6.40 -19.80
C ASN A 93 0.95 -7.90 -19.46
N ILE A 94 0.48 -8.28 -18.27
CA ILE A 94 0.24 -9.69 -17.91
C ILE A 94 -0.75 -10.31 -18.90
N ASN A 95 -1.88 -9.64 -19.17
CA ASN A 95 -2.90 -10.12 -20.12
C ASN A 95 -2.37 -10.25 -21.56
N LYS A 96 -1.49 -9.34 -21.98
CA LYS A 96 -0.83 -9.37 -23.29
C LYS A 96 0.37 -10.32 -23.34
N ARG A 97 0.76 -10.94 -22.22
CA ARG A 97 1.99 -11.75 -22.09
C ARG A 97 3.25 -10.98 -22.51
N ASN A 98 3.29 -9.69 -22.21
CA ASN A 98 4.44 -8.84 -22.48
C ASN A 98 5.36 -8.81 -21.24
N PHE A 99 6.17 -9.85 -21.09
CA PHE A 99 6.97 -10.07 -19.87
C PHE A 99 8.12 -9.07 -19.68
N ASN A 100 8.66 -8.52 -20.78
CA ASN A 100 9.68 -7.48 -20.69
C ASN A 100 9.12 -6.20 -20.05
N ASP A 101 7.95 -5.74 -20.51
CA ASP A 101 7.32 -4.55 -19.92
C ASP A 101 6.73 -4.84 -18.55
N THR A 102 6.23 -6.06 -18.32
CA THR A 102 5.82 -6.52 -16.98
C THR A 102 6.98 -6.39 -15.98
N LYS A 103 8.19 -6.79 -16.37
CA LYS A 103 9.40 -6.63 -15.54
C LYS A 103 9.69 -5.18 -15.21
N ASN A 104 9.66 -4.30 -16.21
CA ASN A 104 9.94 -2.88 -16.02
C ASN A 104 8.92 -2.24 -15.08
N ILE A 105 7.62 -2.53 -15.27
CA ILE A 105 6.55 -2.02 -14.42
C ILE A 105 6.69 -2.53 -12.97
N LEU A 106 7.05 -3.80 -12.77
CA LEU A 106 7.32 -4.34 -11.42
C LEU A 106 8.50 -3.63 -10.74
N ASN A 107 9.57 -3.33 -11.48
CA ASN A 107 10.70 -2.56 -10.94
C ASN A 107 10.26 -1.15 -10.53
N ASP A 108 9.53 -0.45 -11.40
CA ASP A 108 9.01 0.89 -11.12
C ASP A 108 8.07 0.88 -9.90
N LEU A 109 7.16 -0.11 -9.81
CA LEU A 109 6.28 -0.32 -8.66
C LEU A 109 7.05 -0.52 -7.35
N THR A 110 8.03 -1.42 -7.33
CA THR A 110 8.80 -1.65 -6.12
C THR A 110 9.60 -0.42 -5.70
N SER A 111 10.16 0.31 -6.68
CA SER A 111 10.93 1.53 -6.40
C SER A 111 10.05 2.62 -5.77
N ILE A 112 8.86 2.89 -6.33
CA ILE A 112 7.99 3.91 -5.77
C ILE A 112 7.41 3.50 -4.42
N LEU A 113 7.00 2.23 -4.26
CA LEU A 113 6.46 1.72 -2.99
C LEU A 113 7.49 1.80 -1.86
N ASP A 114 8.76 1.45 -2.11
CA ASP A 114 9.80 1.57 -1.08
C ASP A 114 9.98 3.03 -0.61
N SER A 115 10.06 3.97 -1.56
CA SER A 115 10.23 5.39 -1.24
C SER A 115 9.00 5.97 -0.55
N HIS A 116 7.81 5.53 -0.97
CA HIS A 116 6.53 5.94 -0.40
C HIS A 116 6.42 5.52 1.07
N ILE A 117 6.59 4.22 1.34
CA ILE A 117 6.59 3.65 2.69
C ILE A 117 7.63 4.34 3.59
N GLN A 118 8.81 4.62 3.05
CA GLN A 118 9.85 5.32 3.80
C GLN A 118 9.42 6.73 4.20
N GLU A 119 8.89 7.51 3.26
CA GLU A 119 8.41 8.87 3.52
C GLU A 119 7.27 8.87 4.56
N GLU A 120 6.34 7.94 4.44
CA GLU A 120 5.22 7.84 5.35
C GLU A 120 5.65 7.48 6.77
N ASN A 121 6.42 6.41 6.91
CA ASN A 121 6.87 5.92 8.21
C ASN A 121 7.77 6.93 8.94
N THR A 122 8.57 7.71 8.21
CA THR A 122 9.57 8.60 8.82
C THR A 122 9.10 10.04 8.97
N VAL A 123 8.20 10.50 8.11
CA VAL A 123 7.75 11.91 8.07
C VAL A 123 6.24 11.99 8.26
N VAL A 124 5.44 11.47 7.32
CA VAL A 124 3.99 11.74 7.24
C VAL A 124 3.27 11.29 8.51
N PHE A 125 3.54 10.07 8.97
CA PHE A 125 2.92 9.52 10.17
C PHE A 125 3.35 10.27 11.43
N SER A 126 4.57 10.78 11.51
CA SER A 126 5.00 11.58 12.65
C SER A 126 4.20 12.89 12.77
N TYR A 127 3.89 13.55 11.63
CA TYR A 127 3.03 14.72 11.61
C TYR A 127 1.59 14.37 11.97
N ALA A 128 1.05 13.26 11.44
CA ALA A 128 -0.28 12.79 11.80
C ALA A 128 -0.41 12.53 13.31
N GLU A 129 0.57 11.86 13.91
CA GLU A 129 0.61 11.58 15.36
C GLU A 129 0.73 12.85 16.21
N PHE A 130 1.35 13.90 15.68
CA PHE A 130 1.46 15.19 16.37
C PHE A 130 0.19 16.04 16.27
N ILE A 131 -0.49 16.01 15.12
CA ILE A 131 -1.65 16.88 14.82
C ILE A 131 -2.94 16.33 15.42
N ILE A 132 -3.12 15.01 15.39
CA ILE A 132 -4.34 14.35 15.83
C ILE A 132 -4.28 14.20 17.35
N ASP A 133 -5.30 14.66 18.08
CA ASP A 133 -5.35 14.51 19.54
C ASP A 133 -5.74 13.08 19.95
N ASP A 134 -5.41 12.67 21.18
CA ASP A 134 -5.64 11.31 21.69
C ASP A 134 -7.12 10.86 21.61
N THR A 135 -8.09 11.77 21.81
CA THR A 135 -9.53 11.42 21.73
C THR A 135 -9.90 11.09 20.29
N THR A 136 -9.39 11.89 19.35
CA THR A 136 -9.58 11.66 17.91
C THR A 136 -8.86 10.39 17.45
N LYS A 137 -7.63 10.11 17.92
CA LYS A 137 -6.90 8.87 17.60
C LYS A 137 -7.69 7.63 18.02
N GLU A 138 -8.22 7.61 19.23
CA GLU A 138 -9.07 6.50 19.70
C GLU A 138 -10.30 6.27 18.81
N LYS A 139 -10.91 7.37 18.32
CA LYS A 139 -12.02 7.30 17.39
C LYS A 139 -11.58 6.70 16.04
N LEU A 140 -10.51 7.22 15.46
CA LEU A 140 -10.02 6.78 14.15
C LEU A 140 -9.59 5.32 14.16
N ILE A 141 -8.92 4.85 15.22
CA ILE A 141 -8.56 3.43 15.37
C ILE A 141 -9.81 2.56 15.30
N ARG A 142 -10.88 2.92 16.03
CA ARG A 142 -12.15 2.17 15.98
C ARG A 142 -12.79 2.22 14.59
N GLU A 143 -12.75 3.37 13.92
CA GLU A 143 -13.33 3.55 12.58
C GLU A 143 -12.55 2.77 11.51
N MET A 144 -11.21 2.74 11.57
CA MET A 144 -10.37 1.91 10.72
C MET A 144 -10.68 0.43 10.92
N SER A 145 -10.70 -0.06 12.16
CA SER A 145 -11.07 -1.47 12.41
C SER A 145 -12.48 -1.81 11.92
N GLN A 146 -13.44 -0.89 12.00
CA GLN A 146 -14.77 -1.08 11.42
C GLN A 146 -14.75 -1.10 9.88
N TYR A 147 -13.94 -0.23 9.27
CA TYR A 147 -13.75 -0.19 7.83
C TYR A 147 -13.18 -1.51 7.31
N GLU A 148 -12.18 -2.06 8.00
CA GLU A 148 -11.57 -3.34 7.63
C GLU A 148 -12.57 -4.50 7.68
N ASN A 149 -13.35 -4.58 8.75
CA ASN A 149 -14.36 -5.64 8.91
C ASN A 149 -15.48 -5.59 7.87
N ASN A 150 -15.74 -4.42 7.29
CA ASN A 150 -16.78 -4.21 6.29
C ASN A 150 -16.25 -4.24 4.84
N THR A 151 -14.93 -4.31 4.66
CA THR A 151 -14.29 -4.23 3.34
C THR A 151 -13.61 -5.54 3.01
N TYR A 152 -14.09 -6.22 1.97
CA TYR A 152 -13.54 -7.52 1.52
C TYR A 152 -12.03 -7.52 1.29
N TYR A 153 -11.47 -6.36 0.93
CA TYR A 153 -10.06 -6.22 0.60
C TYR A 153 -9.13 -6.04 1.80
N CYS A 154 -9.64 -5.81 3.00
CA CYS A 154 -8.83 -5.50 4.18
C CYS A 154 -8.48 -6.71 5.06
N ASN A 155 -8.50 -7.91 4.49
CA ASN A 155 -8.08 -9.12 5.21
C ASN A 155 -6.58 -9.38 4.98
N LYS A 156 -5.70 -8.80 5.81
CA LYS A 156 -4.24 -8.97 5.70
C LYS A 156 -3.82 -10.45 5.67
N GLU A 157 -4.36 -11.28 6.56
CA GLU A 157 -4.06 -12.72 6.64
C GLU A 157 -4.35 -13.45 5.31
N LYS A 158 -5.45 -13.13 4.63
CA LYS A 158 -5.76 -13.66 3.29
C LYS A 158 -4.61 -13.38 2.30
N TYR A 159 -4.07 -12.17 2.28
CA TYR A 159 -3.01 -11.80 1.33
C TYR A 159 -1.63 -12.30 1.75
N GLU A 160 -1.36 -12.42 3.05
CA GLU A 160 -0.17 -13.11 3.54
C GLU A 160 -0.15 -14.57 3.11
N ASN A 161 -1.30 -15.27 3.21
CA ASN A 161 -1.44 -16.63 2.70
C ASN A 161 -1.24 -16.72 1.18
N ILE A 162 -1.74 -15.74 0.42
CA ILE A 162 -1.49 -15.66 -1.04
C ILE A 162 0.01 -15.50 -1.30
N LEU A 163 0.69 -14.56 -0.64
CA LEU A 163 2.13 -14.36 -0.79
C LEU A 163 2.92 -15.62 -0.43
N GLN A 164 2.58 -16.28 0.68
CA GLN A 164 3.24 -17.50 1.11
C GLN A 164 3.08 -18.64 0.09
N SER A 165 1.91 -18.72 -0.58
CA SER A 165 1.66 -19.74 -1.60
C SER A 165 2.52 -19.58 -2.85
N ILE A 166 2.91 -18.34 -3.21
CA ILE A 166 3.72 -18.06 -4.40
C ILE A 166 5.24 -18.03 -4.12
N VAL A 167 5.62 -17.87 -2.85
CA VAL A 167 7.02 -17.94 -2.38
C VAL A 167 7.51 -19.38 -2.24
N ASN A 168 6.67 -20.30 -1.75
CA ASN A 168 7.06 -21.68 -1.41
C ASN A 168 6.93 -22.69 -2.56
N ILE A 169 6.77 -22.22 -3.79
CA ILE A 169 6.75 -23.02 -5.04
C ILE A 169 7.99 -22.68 -5.84
#